data_AF-A0A967LCI7-F1
#
_entry.id   AF-A0A967LCI7-F1
#
_cell.length_a   1.000
_cell.length_b   1.000
_cell.length_c   1.000
_cell.angle_alpha   90.00
_cell.angle_beta   90.00
_cell.angle_gamma   90.00
#
_symmetry.space_group_name_H-M   'P 1'
#
loop_
_entity.id
_entity.type
_entity.pdbx_description
1 polymer ?
#
loop_
_entity_poly.entity_id
_entity_poly.type
_entity_poly.pdbx_seq_one_letter_code
_entity_poly.pdbx_strand_id
1 'polypeptide(L)'
;MISGDLADFEGDGISTLLEYALVSSPREFDPEHLPSLVRVEDGGNEFLALRYRRRPGAIDLTYEIESSLNLVDWVTAAGLVLSGSVNNGDGSVTETRRLPVALEGAPEVFLRLRVSIR
;
A
#
# COMPACT_ATOMS: atom_id res chain seq x y z
N MET A 1 20.43 -10.27 18.60
CA MET A 1 19.85 -8.93 18.63
C MET A 1 18.41 -9.05 18.20
N ILE A 2 17.47 -8.65 19.06
CA ILE A 2 16.04 -8.74 18.78
C ILE A 2 15.65 -7.37 18.22
N SER A 3 15.61 -7.23 16.90
CA SER A 3 15.04 -6.06 16.24
C SER A 3 13.54 -6.31 16.14
N GLY A 4 12.75 -5.63 16.95
CA GLY A 4 11.30 -5.78 16.90
C GLY A 4 10.73 -5.19 15.61
N ASP A 5 9.59 -5.69 15.15
CA ASP A 5 8.97 -5.32 13.87
C ASP A 5 8.59 -3.83 13.77
N LEU A 6 8.48 -3.16 14.92
CA LEU A 6 8.20 -1.74 15.08
C LEU A 6 9.46 -0.88 15.27
N ALA A 7 10.65 -1.47 15.25
CA ALA A 7 11.88 -0.70 15.30
C ALA A 7 11.99 0.15 14.03
N ASP A 8 12.27 1.44 14.21
CA ASP A 8 12.66 2.38 13.17
C ASP A 8 14.17 2.58 13.36
N PHE A 9 14.97 1.73 12.70
CA PHE A 9 16.40 1.62 12.96
C PHE A 9 17.17 2.85 12.46
N GLU A 10 16.65 3.53 11.44
CA GLU A 10 17.30 4.66 10.79
C GLU A 10 16.64 6.02 11.07
N GLY A 11 15.48 6.03 11.73
CA GLY A 11 14.85 7.23 12.28
C GLY A 11 14.09 8.05 11.23
N ASP A 12 13.66 7.42 10.13
CA ASP A 12 12.94 8.05 9.02
C ASP A 12 11.42 7.96 9.17
N GLY A 13 10.94 7.31 10.25
CA GLY A 13 9.53 7.09 10.53
C GLY A 13 8.93 5.87 9.83
N ILE A 14 9.72 5.09 9.09
CA ILE A 14 9.31 3.83 8.46
C ILE A 14 9.79 2.68 9.34
N SER A 15 8.84 1.89 9.88
CA SER A 15 9.20 0.68 10.62
C SER A 15 9.98 -0.28 9.72
N THR A 16 10.94 -1.02 10.27
CA THR A 16 11.67 -2.08 9.56
C THR A 16 10.73 -3.08 8.86
N LEU A 17 9.55 -3.35 9.41
CA LEU A 17 8.53 -4.16 8.75
C LEU A 17 8.04 -3.55 7.43
N LEU A 18 7.84 -2.23 7.38
CA LEU A 18 7.36 -1.54 6.20
C LEU A 18 8.46 -1.39 5.15
N GLU A 19 9.72 -1.15 5.54
CA GLU A 19 10.87 -1.21 4.63
C GLU A 19 11.00 -2.60 4.01
N TYR A 20 10.89 -3.64 4.85
CA TYR A 20 10.88 -5.01 4.41
C TYR A 20 9.70 -5.24 3.45
N ALA A 21 8.47 -4.98 3.84
CA ALA A 21 7.33 -5.19 2.96
C ALA A 21 7.42 -4.38 1.65
N LEU A 22 8.01 -3.20 1.72
CA LEU A 22 8.34 -2.21 0.68
C LEU A 22 9.28 -2.72 -0.41
N VAL A 23 10.18 -3.64 -0.03
CA VAL A 23 11.44 -3.86 -0.78
C VAL A 23 12.21 -2.53 -0.91
N SER A 24 12.20 -1.74 0.16
CA SER A 24 13.02 -0.53 0.32
C SER A 24 14.36 -0.88 0.94
N SER A 25 15.35 -0.03 0.73
CA SER A 25 16.66 -0.15 1.34
C SER A 25 16.61 0.26 2.82
N PRO A 26 17.04 -0.59 3.77
CA PRO A 26 17.12 -0.25 5.19
C PRO A 26 18.36 0.59 5.54
N ARG A 27 18.78 1.42 4.58
CA ARG A 27 19.96 2.28 4.64
C ARG A 27 19.78 3.57 3.84
N GLU A 28 18.76 3.63 2.99
CA GLU A 28 18.50 4.74 2.08
C GLU A 28 17.00 4.99 2.05
N PHE A 29 16.62 6.25 2.22
CA PHE A 29 15.24 6.66 2.15
C PHE A 29 14.74 6.62 0.69
N ASP A 30 13.85 5.67 0.38
CA ASP A 30 13.25 5.45 -0.94
C ASP A 30 11.77 5.90 -0.98
N PRO A 31 11.45 7.20 -1.03
CA PRO A 31 10.06 7.68 -0.98
C PRO A 31 9.20 7.16 -2.15
N GLU A 32 9.80 6.81 -3.28
CA GLU A 32 9.13 6.22 -4.44
C GLU A 32 8.58 4.81 -4.17
N HIS A 33 9.08 4.11 -3.15
CA HIS A 33 8.58 2.79 -2.76
C HIS A 33 7.35 2.88 -1.85
N LEU A 34 7.07 4.06 -1.30
CA LEU A 34 5.91 4.28 -0.44
C LEU A 34 4.59 4.15 -1.21
N PRO A 35 3.52 3.66 -0.54
CA PRO A 35 2.19 3.66 -1.13
C PRO A 35 1.75 5.08 -1.54
N SER A 36 1.14 5.18 -2.72
CA SER A 36 0.62 6.45 -3.26
C SER A 36 -0.83 6.32 -3.69
N LEU A 37 -1.62 7.35 -3.42
CA LEU A 37 -2.96 7.50 -3.98
C LEU A 37 -2.86 7.92 -5.45
N VAL A 38 -3.61 7.23 -6.31
CA VAL A 38 -3.69 7.53 -7.75
C VAL A 38 -5.14 7.48 -8.21
N ARG A 39 -5.42 8.11 -9.36
CA ARG A 39 -6.69 7.94 -10.08
C ARG A 39 -6.48 6.94 -11.21
N VAL A 40 -7.46 6.07 -11.40
CA VAL A 40 -7.50 5.10 -12.51
C VAL A 40 -8.75 5.35 -13.32
N GLU A 41 -8.59 5.55 -14.63
CA GLU A 41 -9.70 5.56 -15.57
C GLU A 41 -10.07 4.13 -15.96
N ASP A 42 -11.35 3.78 -15.87
CA ASP A 42 -11.88 2.49 -16.30
C ASP A 42 -13.32 2.67 -16.84
N GLY A 43 -13.53 2.32 -18.10
CA GLY A 43 -14.85 2.44 -18.74
C GLY A 43 -15.42 3.87 -18.75
N GLY A 44 -14.57 4.89 -18.88
CA GLY A 44 -14.99 6.30 -18.91
C GLY A 44 -15.29 6.93 -17.55
N ASN A 45 -15.05 6.20 -16.45
CA ASN A 45 -15.17 6.72 -15.09
C ASN A 45 -13.79 6.76 -14.41
N GLU A 46 -13.55 7.73 -13.54
CA GLU A 46 -12.36 7.74 -12.68
C GLU A 46 -12.64 7.06 -11.34
N PHE A 47 -11.67 6.31 -10.83
CA PHE A 47 -11.73 5.63 -9.54
C PHE A 47 -10.52 5.99 -8.69
N LEU A 48 -10.72 6.10 -7.37
CA LEU A 48 -9.60 6.21 -6.43
C LEU A 48 -8.90 4.85 -6.30
N ALA A 49 -7.58 4.84 -6.33
CA ALA A 49 -6.78 3.64 -6.16
C ALA A 49 -5.58 3.87 -5.24
N LEU A 50 -5.16 2.80 -4.57
CA LEU A 50 -3.88 2.74 -3.90
C LEU A 50 -2.89 1.97 -4.78
N ARG A 51 -1.77 2.61 -5.08
CA ARG A 51 -0.62 1.99 -5.74
C ARG A 51 0.45 1.73 -4.70
N TYR A 52 0.90 0.49 -4.59
CA TYR A 52 1.91 0.10 -3.60
C TYR A 52 2.79 -1.03 -4.12
N ARG A 53 4.02 -1.05 -3.62
CA ARG A 53 5.00 -2.09 -3.89
C ARG A 53 4.84 -3.23 -2.89
N ARG A 54 5.13 -4.45 -3.31
CA ARG A 54 5.10 -5.63 -2.44
C ARG A 54 6.10 -6.70 -2.87
N ARG A 55 6.42 -7.61 -1.95
CA ARG A 55 7.14 -8.85 -2.25
C ARG A 55 6.18 -9.91 -2.81
N PRO A 56 6.31 -10.34 -4.07
CA PRO A 56 5.58 -11.50 -4.57
C PRO A 56 6.04 -12.76 -3.83
N GLY A 57 5.10 -13.61 -3.42
CA GLY A 57 5.40 -14.90 -2.78
C GLY A 57 5.80 -14.87 -1.30
N ALA A 58 5.86 -13.70 -0.65
CA ALA A 58 6.04 -13.61 0.80
C ALA A 58 4.85 -14.28 1.51
N ILE A 59 5.12 -15.29 2.35
CA ILE A 59 4.10 -16.09 3.06
C ILE A 59 3.84 -15.59 4.48
N ASP A 60 4.81 -14.86 5.01
CA ASP A 60 4.90 -14.25 6.32
C ASP A 60 4.21 -12.88 6.37
N LEU A 61 4.04 -12.21 5.23
CA LEU A 61 3.42 -10.89 5.14
C LEU A 61 1.96 -10.93 4.69
N THR A 62 1.13 -10.09 5.31
CA THR A 62 -0.19 -9.73 4.82
C THR A 62 -0.24 -8.24 4.50
N TYR A 63 -0.68 -7.93 3.28
CA TYR A 63 -0.91 -6.57 2.79
C TYR A 63 -2.41 -6.33 2.69
N GLU A 64 -2.92 -5.32 3.38
CA GLU A 64 -4.34 -4.99 3.39
C GLU A 64 -4.53 -3.49 3.15
N ILE A 65 -5.43 -3.14 2.23
CA ILE A 65 -5.82 -1.75 2.03
C ILE A 65 -6.97 -1.47 2.99
N GLU A 66 -6.82 -0.43 3.79
CA GLU A 66 -7.87 0.07 4.67
C GLU A 66 -8.35 1.43 4.18
N SER A 67 -9.63 1.71 4.41
CA SER A 67 -10.26 2.99 4.12
C SER A 67 -10.82 3.65 5.36
N SER A 68 -10.86 4.98 5.36
CA SER A 68 -11.46 5.79 6.42
C SER A 68 -12.24 6.96 5.85
N LEU A 69 -13.27 7.41 6.57
CA LEU A 69 -14.01 8.64 6.27
C LEU A 69 -13.59 9.82 7.15
N ASN A 70 -12.78 9.59 8.20
CA ASN A 70 -12.45 10.60 9.21
C ASN A 70 -11.00 10.54 9.71
N LEU A 71 -10.15 9.70 9.11
CA LEU A 71 -8.75 9.44 9.49
C LEU A 71 -8.56 8.78 10.87
N VAL A 72 -9.64 8.51 11.60
CA VAL A 72 -9.62 7.91 12.94
C VAL A 72 -10.06 6.45 12.87
N ASP A 73 -11.22 6.21 12.25
CA ASP A 73 -11.80 4.88 12.12
C ASP A 73 -11.40 4.27 10.78
N TRP A 74 -10.63 3.18 10.85
CA TRP A 74 -10.11 2.47 9.67
C TRP A 74 -10.75 1.10 9.58
N VAL A 75 -11.19 0.74 8.37
CA VAL A 75 -11.78 -0.57 8.06
C VAL A 75 -11.15 -1.14 6.79
N THR A 76 -11.11 -2.47 6.66
CA THR A 76 -10.66 -3.13 5.43
C THR A 76 -11.49 -2.65 4.24
N ALA A 77 -10.83 -2.15 3.20
CA ALA A 77 -11.50 -1.74 1.97
C ALA A 77 -12.02 -2.98 1.23
N ALA A 78 -13.33 -3.04 1.01
CA ALA A 78 -13.98 -4.16 0.34
C ALA A 78 -14.10 -3.94 -1.18
N GLY A 79 -14.13 -5.04 -1.93
CA GLY A 79 -14.43 -5.01 -3.37
C GLY A 79 -13.35 -4.35 -4.23
N LEU A 80 -12.10 -4.29 -3.76
CA LEU A 80 -10.98 -3.74 -4.51
C LEU A 80 -10.77 -4.48 -5.83
N VAL A 81 -10.57 -3.73 -6.91
CA VAL A 81 -10.31 -4.25 -8.25
C VAL A 81 -8.83 -4.04 -8.58
N LEU A 82 -8.15 -5.10 -9.05
CA LEU A 82 -6.78 -4.98 -9.54
C LEU A 82 -6.80 -4.28 -10.91
N SER A 83 -6.24 -3.08 -10.97
CA SER A 83 -6.17 -2.27 -12.19
C SER A 83 -4.80 -2.33 -12.87
N GLY A 84 -3.76 -2.73 -12.15
CA GLY A 84 -2.42 -2.85 -12.70
C GLY A 84 -1.50 -3.66 -11.81
N SER A 85 -0.54 -4.35 -12.43
CA SER A 85 0.51 -5.10 -11.76
C SER A 85 1.77 -5.04 -12.62
N VAL A 86 2.84 -4.42 -12.11
CA VAL A 86 4.11 -4.23 -12.83
C VAL A 86 5.23 -4.90 -12.04
N ASN A 87 5.99 -5.78 -12.70
CA ASN A 87 7.22 -6.31 -12.13
C ASN A 87 8.33 -5.25 -12.27
N ASN A 88 8.97 -4.88 -11.16
CA ASN A 88 9.97 -3.81 -11.14
C ASN A 88 11.38 -4.29 -11.52
N GLY A 89 11.59 -5.59 -11.72
CA GLY A 89 12.88 -6.18 -12.10
C GLY A 89 13.86 -6.40 -10.94
N ASP A 90 13.47 -6.07 -9.71
CA ASP A 90 14.28 -6.15 -8.49
C ASP A 90 13.71 -7.12 -7.44
N GLY A 91 12.83 -8.02 -7.89
CA GLY A 91 12.14 -8.98 -7.03
C GLY A 91 10.91 -8.41 -6.32
N SER A 92 10.49 -7.19 -6.64
CA SER A 92 9.22 -6.62 -6.19
C SER A 92 8.18 -6.50 -7.33
N VAL A 93 6.92 -6.33 -6.93
CA VAL A 93 5.81 -5.99 -7.84
C VAL A 93 5.12 -4.74 -7.32
N THR A 94 4.80 -3.81 -8.22
CA THR A 94 3.93 -2.66 -7.95
C THR A 94 2.50 -3.02 -8.37
N GLU A 95 1.58 -3.07 -7.42
CA GLU A 95 0.15 -3.27 -7.68
C GLU A 95 -0.60 -1.95 -7.56
N THR A 96 -1.59 -1.76 -8.43
CA THR A 96 -2.57 -0.67 -8.34
C THR A 96 -3.94 -1.29 -8.14
N ARG A 97 -4.57 -1.02 -7.00
CA ARG A 97 -5.90 -1.52 -6.65
C ARG A 97 -6.87 -0.37 -6.45
N ARG A 98 -7.91 -0.32 -7.29
CA ARG A 98 -8.94 0.72 -7.24
C ARG A 98 -10.11 0.31 -6.36
N LEU A 99 -10.76 1.29 -5.75
CA LEU A 99 -12.09 1.12 -5.15
C LEU A 99 -13.12 0.76 -6.23
N PRO A 100 -14.19 0.04 -5.87
CA PRO A 100 -15.23 -0.33 -6.82
C PRO A 100 -16.15 0.85 -7.20
N VAL A 101 -16.14 1.94 -6.44
CA VAL A 101 -17.00 3.11 -6.63
C VAL A 101 -16.24 4.21 -7.37
N ALA A 102 -16.87 4.77 -8.41
CA ALA A 102 -16.31 5.89 -9.16
C ALA A 102 -16.21 7.15 -8.27
N LEU A 103 -15.23 8.00 -8.53
CA LEU A 103 -15.03 9.26 -7.81
C LEU A 103 -16.22 10.20 -7.94
N GLU A 104 -16.92 10.16 -9.08
CA GLU A 104 -18.15 10.92 -9.28
C GLU A 104 -19.24 10.38 -8.34
N GLY A 105 -19.59 11.18 -7.32
CA GLY A 105 -20.58 10.81 -6.30
C GLY A 105 -20.04 9.99 -5.12
N ALA A 106 -18.72 9.72 -5.06
CA ALA A 106 -18.12 9.10 -3.89
C ALA A 106 -17.97 10.12 -2.74
N PRO A 107 -18.15 9.70 -1.46
CA PRO A 107 -17.72 10.51 -0.33
C PRO A 107 -16.18 10.68 -0.35
N GLU A 108 -15.69 11.73 0.28
CA GLU A 108 -14.26 11.82 0.59
C GLU A 108 -13.85 10.58 1.39
N VAL A 109 -12.83 9.89 0.90
CA VAL A 109 -12.33 8.66 1.50
C VAL A 109 -10.81 8.68 1.49
N PHE A 110 -10.23 8.28 2.61
CA PHE A 110 -8.80 8.11 2.78
C PHE A 110 -8.46 6.63 2.62
N LEU A 111 -7.32 6.33 1.99
CA LEU A 111 -6.79 4.97 1.91
C LEU A 111 -5.42 4.91 2.58
N ARG A 112 -5.13 3.78 3.22
CA ARG A 112 -3.79 3.42 3.68
C ARG A 112 -3.49 1.96 3.37
N LEU A 113 -2.21 1.63 3.35
CA LEU A 113 -1.75 0.24 3.34
C LEU A 113 -1.42 -0.17 4.78
N ARG A 114 -2.01 -1.27 5.24
CA ARG A 114 -1.63 -1.97 6.46
C ARG A 114 -0.80 -3.19 6.09
N VAL A 115 0.37 -3.32 6.71
CA VAL A 115 1.22 -4.49 6.61
C VAL A 115 1.27 -5.16 7.97
N SER A 116 1.15 -6.48 8.01
CA SER A 116 1.26 -7.29 9.23
C SER A 116 1.99 -8.60 8.96
N ILE A 117 2.64 -9.12 9.99
CA ILE A 117 3.25 -10.47 9.99
C ILE A 117 2.18 -11.49 10.42
N ARG A 118 2.20 -12.68 9.84
CA ARG A 118 1.35 -13.81 10.25
C ARG A 118 1.85 -14.55 11.48
#